data_AF-A0A6F9C3R0-F1
#
_entry.id   AF-A0A6F9C3R0-F1
#
_cell.length_a   1.000
_cell.length_b   1.000
_cell.length_c   1.000
_cell.angle_alpha   90.00
_cell.angle_beta   90.00
_cell.angle_gamma   90.00
#
_symmetry.space_group_name_H-M   'P 1'
#
loop_
_entity.id
_entity.type
_entity.pdbx_description
1 polymer ?
#
loop_
_entity_poly.entity_id
_entity_poly.type
_entity_poly.pdbx_seq_one_letter_code
_entity_poly.pdbx_strand_id
1 'polypeptide(L)'
;VPSITRSVDHDKILALRQQTQFLWDAYFSSVAKIVLTTLEIIQDRINSHISRNKLMWNSLPGGLYVLPQFSTDAAVFPFYYSSLGKSPSQEFTAVIQAVTPLQSQLQPIVKLVIAVAKSKFCAQ
;
A
#
# COMPACT_ATOMS: atom_id res chain seq x y z
N VAL A 1 -14.32 -22.03 -42.94
CA VAL A 1 -14.65 -21.40 -41.64
C VAL A 1 -16.16 -21.54 -41.42
N PRO A 2 -16.66 -22.04 -40.27
CA PRO A 2 -18.06 -22.44 -40.11
C PRO A 2 -19.03 -21.24 -40.16
N SER A 3 -20.17 -21.39 -40.82
CA SER A 3 -21.21 -20.36 -41.02
C SER A 3 -21.71 -19.69 -39.73
N ILE A 4 -21.66 -20.40 -38.61
CA ILE A 4 -22.03 -19.95 -37.26
C ILE A 4 -21.18 -18.75 -36.79
N THR A 5 -19.92 -18.68 -37.22
CA THR A 5 -19.03 -17.55 -36.88
C THR A 5 -19.34 -16.29 -37.68
N ARG A 6 -20.09 -16.40 -38.78
CA ARG A 6 -20.43 -15.30 -39.70
C ARG A 6 -21.71 -14.56 -39.30
N SER A 7 -22.54 -15.16 -38.44
CA SER A 7 -23.78 -14.56 -37.92
C SER A 7 -23.58 -13.75 -36.63
N VAL A 8 -22.36 -13.70 -36.09
CA VAL A 8 -22.05 -12.91 -34.89
C VAL A 8 -21.66 -11.51 -35.34
N ASP A 9 -22.41 -10.53 -34.85
CA ASP A 9 -22.15 -9.12 -35.14
C ASP A 9 -20.79 -8.66 -34.58
N HIS A 10 -20.14 -7.71 -35.25
CA HIS A 10 -18.79 -7.26 -34.90
C HIS A 10 -18.75 -6.59 -33.52
N ASP A 11 -19.81 -5.88 -33.13
CA ASP A 11 -19.90 -5.25 -31.81
C ASP A 11 -20.00 -6.29 -30.70
N LYS A 12 -20.69 -7.40 -30.98
CA LYS A 12 -20.76 -8.54 -30.06
C LYS A 12 -19.40 -9.22 -29.90
N ILE A 13 -18.61 -9.32 -30.97
CA ILE A 13 -17.23 -9.84 -30.90
C ILE A 13 -16.36 -8.90 -30.05
N LEU A 14 -16.47 -7.59 -30.23
CA LEU A 14 -15.72 -6.61 -29.45
C LEU A 14 -16.09 -6.68 -27.95
N ALA A 15 -17.39 -6.74 -27.64
CA ALA A 15 -17.87 -6.86 -26.27
C ALA A 15 -17.34 -8.13 -25.59
N LEU A 16 -17.34 -9.28 -26.29
CA LEU A 16 -16.80 -10.53 -25.76
C LEU A 16 -15.29 -10.45 -25.48
N ARG A 17 -14.54 -9.73 -26.32
CA ARG A 17 -13.10 -9.50 -26.09
C ARG A 17 -12.87 -8.63 -24.85
N GLN A 18 -13.62 -7.55 -24.70
CA GLN A 18 -13.56 -6.67 -23.53
C GLN A 18 -13.94 -7.40 -22.26
N GLN A 19 -15.00 -8.23 -22.28
CA GLN A 19 -15.37 -9.08 -21.15
C GLN A 19 -14.26 -10.06 -20.77
N THR A 20 -13.59 -10.66 -21.76
CA THR A 20 -12.47 -11.58 -21.50
C THR A 20 -11.28 -10.84 -20.88
N GLN A 21 -10.96 -9.64 -21.38
CA GLN A 21 -9.90 -8.79 -20.81
C GLN A 21 -10.23 -8.39 -19.38
N PHE A 22 -11.45 -7.92 -19.13
CA PHE A 22 -11.92 -7.58 -17.80
C PHE A 22 -11.82 -8.78 -16.84
N LEU A 23 -12.25 -9.97 -17.26
CA LEU A 23 -12.17 -11.18 -16.45
C LEU A 23 -10.72 -11.57 -16.16
N TRP A 24 -9.85 -11.49 -17.18
CA TRP A 24 -8.42 -11.75 -17.03
C TRP A 24 -7.79 -10.79 -16.01
N ASP A 25 -8.02 -9.49 -16.18
CA ASP A 25 -7.48 -8.46 -15.29
C ASP A 25 -8.01 -8.61 -13.88
N ALA A 26 -9.32 -8.84 -13.70
CA ALA A 26 -9.93 -9.04 -12.38
C ALA A 26 -9.41 -10.31 -11.69
N TYR A 27 -9.30 -11.42 -12.41
CA TYR A 27 -8.84 -12.68 -11.86
C TYR A 27 -7.34 -12.62 -11.51
N PHE A 28 -6.48 -12.31 -12.49
CA PHE A 28 -5.03 -12.33 -12.29
C PHE A 28 -4.53 -11.21 -11.38
N SER A 29 -5.21 -10.04 -11.33
CA SER A 29 -4.86 -8.99 -10.36
C SER A 29 -5.12 -9.40 -8.91
N SER A 30 -5.99 -10.39 -8.67
CA SER A 30 -6.32 -10.89 -7.34
C SER A 30 -5.44 -12.05 -6.88
N VAL A 31 -4.93 -12.87 -7.81
CA VAL A 31 -4.14 -14.08 -7.48
C VAL A 31 -2.92 -13.74 -6.64
N ALA A 32 -2.16 -12.72 -7.02
CA ALA A 32 -0.97 -12.30 -6.26
C ALA A 32 -1.33 -11.91 -4.82
N LYS A 33 -2.44 -11.18 -4.62
CA LYS A 33 -2.90 -10.77 -3.29
C LYS A 33 -3.36 -11.97 -2.47
N ILE A 34 -4.06 -12.93 -3.08
CA ILE A 34 -4.51 -14.16 -2.39
C ILE A 34 -3.29 -14.96 -1.92
N VAL A 35 -2.33 -15.22 -2.81
CA VAL A 35 -1.13 -16.00 -2.49
C VAL A 35 -0.30 -15.33 -1.40
N LEU A 36 -0.06 -14.01 -1.50
CA LEU A 36 0.67 -13.29 -0.46
C LEU A 36 -0.09 -13.33 0.87
N THR A 37 -1.41 -13.14 0.84
CA THR A 37 -2.25 -13.18 2.06
C THR A 37 -2.19 -14.54 2.74
N THR A 38 -2.28 -15.63 1.97
CA THR A 38 -2.23 -16.97 2.54
C THR A 38 -0.87 -17.29 3.16
N LEU A 39 0.23 -16.93 2.48
CA LEU A 39 1.59 -17.11 3.01
C LEU A 39 1.80 -16.33 4.31
N GLU A 40 1.36 -15.07 4.34
CA GLU A 40 1.47 -14.19 5.50
C GLU A 40 0.60 -14.69 6.69
N ILE A 41 -0.60 -15.22 6.44
CA ILE A 41 -1.43 -15.86 7.48
C ILE A 41 -0.75 -17.13 8.03
N ILE A 42 -0.12 -17.94 7.17
CA ILE A 42 0.63 -19.12 7.62
C ILE A 42 1.83 -18.67 8.48
N GLN A 43 2.55 -17.65 8.06
CA GLN A 43 3.66 -17.07 8.82
C GLN A 43 3.22 -16.55 10.19
N ASP A 44 2.07 -15.85 10.27
CA ASP A 44 1.50 -15.39 11.54
C ASP A 44 1.16 -16.56 12.47
N ARG A 45 0.74 -17.71 11.94
CA ARG A 45 0.46 -18.91 12.74
C ARG A 45 1.73 -19.59 13.25
N ILE A 46 2.80 -19.59 12.46
CA ILE A 46 4.11 -20.12 12.87
C ILE A 46 4.73 -19.21 13.93
N ASN A 47 4.72 -17.90 13.71
CA ASN A 47 5.28 -16.89 14.61
C ASN A 47 4.19 -16.18 15.42
N SER A 48 3.46 -16.95 16.23
CA SER A 48 2.29 -16.44 16.98
C SER A 48 2.59 -15.21 17.85
N HIS A 49 3.80 -15.11 18.41
CA HIS A 49 4.25 -14.00 19.25
C HIS A 49 4.40 -12.66 18.48
N ILE A 50 4.53 -12.68 17.15
CA ILE A 50 4.63 -11.50 16.29
C ILE A 50 3.44 -11.42 15.31
N SER A 51 2.35 -12.15 15.58
CA SER A 51 1.21 -12.21 14.68
C SER A 51 0.44 -10.89 14.64
N ARG A 52 -0.10 -10.54 13.46
CA ARG A 52 -0.96 -9.37 13.30
C ARG A 52 -2.34 -9.62 13.90
N ASN A 53 -2.91 -8.60 14.51
CA ASN A 53 -4.26 -8.66 15.05
C ASN A 53 -5.31 -8.70 13.92
N LYS A 54 -6.50 -9.24 14.22
CA LYS A 54 -7.70 -9.22 13.36
C LYS A 54 -8.02 -7.84 12.84
N LEU A 55 -7.85 -6.78 13.64
CA LEU A 55 -8.08 -5.41 13.17
C LEU A 55 -7.20 -5.09 11.96
N MET A 56 -5.92 -5.47 12.01
CA MET A 56 -4.94 -5.19 10.95
C MET A 56 -5.26 -5.97 9.67
N TRP A 57 -5.73 -7.21 9.81
CA TRP A 57 -6.15 -8.04 8.68
C TRP A 57 -7.44 -7.54 8.01
N ASN A 58 -8.39 -7.01 8.78
CA ASN A 58 -9.74 -6.70 8.31
C ASN A 58 -10.00 -5.21 8.06
N SER A 59 -9.02 -4.35 8.29
CA SER A 59 -9.14 -2.89 8.08
C SER A 59 -8.18 -2.43 6.99
N LEU A 60 -8.62 -1.46 6.18
CA LEU A 60 -7.77 -0.82 5.18
C LEU A 60 -6.51 -0.22 5.84
N PRO A 61 -5.32 -0.32 5.21
CA PRO A 61 -5.02 -0.83 3.87
C PRO A 61 -4.96 -2.37 3.74
N GLY A 62 -5.10 -3.11 4.83
CA GLY A 62 -5.06 -4.57 4.90
C GLY A 62 -3.75 -5.12 5.48
N GLY A 63 -3.78 -6.37 5.95
CA GLY A 63 -2.65 -6.99 6.68
C GLY A 63 -1.36 -7.16 5.90
N LEU A 64 -1.41 -7.16 4.56
CA LEU A 64 -0.22 -7.22 3.70
C LEU A 64 0.66 -5.97 3.78
N TYR A 65 0.09 -4.82 4.11
CA TYR A 65 0.83 -3.55 4.22
C TYR A 65 1.30 -3.28 5.65
N VAL A 66 0.93 -4.15 6.58
CA VAL A 66 1.33 -4.04 7.97
C VAL A 66 2.40 -5.08 8.24
N LEU A 67 3.65 -4.63 8.33
CA LEU A 67 4.80 -5.49 8.46
C LEU A 67 5.00 -5.86 9.94
N PRO A 68 4.84 -7.14 10.34
CA PRO A 68 4.99 -7.56 11.73
C PRO A 68 6.42 -7.29 12.27
N GLN A 69 7.43 -7.21 11.40
CA GLN A 69 8.80 -6.82 11.77
C GLN A 69 8.94 -5.37 12.23
N PHE A 70 7.99 -4.48 11.92
CA PHE A 70 8.01 -3.09 12.35
C PHE A 70 7.27 -2.92 13.68
N SER A 71 6.01 -3.31 13.73
CA SER A 71 5.18 -3.26 14.94
C SER A 71 3.96 -4.18 14.79
N THR A 72 3.58 -4.82 15.88
CA THR A 72 2.33 -5.59 16.00
C THR A 72 1.19 -4.77 16.59
N ASP A 73 1.47 -3.56 17.10
CA ASP A 73 0.46 -2.67 17.66
C ASP A 73 -0.15 -1.77 16.58
N ALA A 74 -1.47 -1.91 16.38
CA ALA A 74 -2.25 -1.10 15.45
C ALA A 74 -2.15 0.40 15.77
N ALA A 75 -1.93 0.79 17.03
CA ALA A 75 -1.82 2.18 17.41
C ALA A 75 -0.55 2.89 16.93
N VAL A 76 0.45 2.16 16.44
CA VAL A 76 1.66 2.77 15.87
C VAL A 76 1.41 3.24 14.44
N PHE A 77 0.40 2.68 13.77
CA PHE A 77 0.12 2.97 12.37
C PHE A 77 -0.87 4.13 12.21
N PRO A 78 -0.50 5.23 11.51
CA PRO A 78 -1.36 6.41 11.37
C PRO A 78 -2.72 6.13 10.72
N PHE A 79 -2.79 5.15 9.82
CA PHE A 79 -4.04 4.80 9.12
C PHE A 79 -5.11 4.19 10.05
N TYR A 80 -4.75 3.70 11.24
CA TYR A 80 -5.71 3.21 12.23
C TYR A 80 -6.16 4.27 13.25
N TYR A 81 -5.61 5.49 13.20
CA TYR A 81 -5.89 6.52 14.22
C TYR A 81 -7.37 6.89 14.29
N SER A 82 -8.01 7.06 13.13
CA SER A 82 -9.45 7.34 13.06
C SER A 82 -10.30 6.22 13.66
N SER A 83 -9.98 4.95 13.35
CA SER A 83 -10.70 3.79 13.90
C SER A 83 -10.46 3.57 15.40
N LEU A 84 -9.31 4.02 15.91
CA LEU A 84 -8.91 3.86 17.31
C LEU A 84 -9.21 5.10 18.18
N GLY A 85 -9.76 6.16 17.59
CA GLY A 85 -10.00 7.43 18.29
C GLY A 85 -8.73 8.12 18.76
N LYS A 86 -7.57 7.82 18.16
CA LYS A 86 -6.28 8.44 18.51
C LYS A 86 -6.07 9.71 17.68
N SER A 87 -5.54 10.75 18.31
CA SER A 87 -5.02 11.92 17.59
C SER A 87 -3.54 11.75 17.29
N PRO A 88 -3.05 12.22 16.13
CA PRO A 88 -1.63 12.19 15.83
C PRO A 88 -0.82 13.04 16.81
N SER A 89 0.45 12.68 17.01
CA SER A 89 1.41 13.52 17.72
C SER A 89 1.56 14.87 17.01
N GLN A 90 1.99 15.90 17.74
CA GLN A 90 2.38 17.17 17.14
C GLN A 90 3.71 17.06 16.38
N GLU A 91 4.49 16.00 16.64
CA GLU A 91 5.75 15.71 15.96
C GLU A 91 5.52 15.17 14.54
N PHE A 92 6.51 15.36 13.67
CA PHE A 92 6.46 14.85 12.31
C PHE A 92 7.77 14.17 11.90
N THR A 93 7.67 13.21 10.99
CA THR A 93 8.82 12.64 10.28
C THR A 93 8.80 13.14 8.84
N ALA A 94 9.87 13.81 8.40
CA ALA A 94 10.02 14.27 7.02
C ALA A 94 11.00 13.38 6.26
N VAL A 95 10.54 12.79 5.14
CA VAL A 95 11.40 12.07 4.20
C VAL A 95 11.74 13.00 3.04
N ILE A 96 13.02 13.35 2.91
CA ILE A 96 13.50 14.28 1.87
C ILE A 96 14.33 13.49 0.86
N GLN A 97 13.83 13.37 -0.37
CA GLN A 97 14.58 12.74 -1.46
C GLN A 97 15.42 13.77 -2.20
N ALA A 98 16.74 13.66 -2.11
CA ALA A 98 17.68 14.47 -2.89
C ALA A 98 18.07 13.72 -4.18
N VAL A 99 17.63 14.23 -5.33
CA VAL A 99 17.97 13.64 -6.65
C VAL A 99 19.20 14.31 -7.28
N THR A 100 19.63 15.46 -6.74
CA THR A 100 20.79 16.20 -7.21
C THR A 100 21.91 16.25 -6.17
N PRO A 101 23.18 16.24 -6.60
CA PRO A 101 24.32 16.35 -5.69
C PRO A 101 24.31 17.68 -4.91
N LEU A 102 24.54 17.57 -3.60
CA LEU A 102 24.55 18.70 -2.66
C LEU A 102 25.87 19.46 -2.76
N GLN A 103 25.96 20.40 -3.70
CA GLN A 103 27.21 21.10 -4.01
C GLN A 103 27.33 22.47 -3.36
N SER A 104 26.23 23.06 -2.90
CA SER A 104 26.22 24.40 -2.31
C SER A 104 25.18 24.54 -1.21
N GLN A 105 25.55 25.27 -0.14
CA GLN A 105 24.68 25.63 0.98
C GLN A 105 23.49 26.53 0.57
N LEU A 106 23.54 27.14 -0.61
CA LEU A 106 22.47 27.98 -1.14
C LEU A 106 21.35 27.18 -1.82
N GLN A 107 21.55 25.86 -2.03
CA GLN A 107 20.55 25.03 -2.69
C GLN A 107 19.24 24.98 -1.87
N PRO A 108 18.07 25.02 -2.53
CA PRO A 108 16.77 25.01 -1.85
C PRO A 108 16.58 23.84 -0.87
N ILE A 109 17.15 22.68 -1.21
CA ILE A 109 17.08 21.49 -0.37
C ILE A 109 17.83 21.65 0.96
N VAL A 110 18.97 22.35 0.98
CA VAL A 110 19.71 22.65 2.21
C VAL A 110 18.91 23.63 3.08
N LYS A 111 18.29 24.66 2.46
CA LYS A 111 17.40 25.59 3.16
C LYS A 111 16.17 24.88 3.75
N LEU A 112 15.58 23.94 3.02
CA LEU A 112 14.45 23.13 3.48
C LEU A 112 14.86 22.29 4.70
N VAL A 113 16.00 21.60 4.63
CA VAL A 113 16.52 20.79 5.75
C VAL A 113 16.75 21.67 6.99
N ILE A 114 17.35 22.86 6.84
CA ILE A 114 17.55 23.79 7.95
C ILE A 114 16.21 24.27 8.52
N ALA A 115 15.21 24.56 7.68
CA ALA A 115 13.89 24.98 8.13
C ALA A 115 13.16 23.87 8.90
N VAL A 116 13.24 22.63 8.40
CA VAL A 116 12.69 21.44 9.07
C VAL A 116 13.37 21.22 10.42
N ALA A 117 14.70 21.30 10.48
CA ALA A 117 15.48 21.12 11.71
C ALA A 117 15.22 22.21 12.77
N LYS A 118 14.80 23.41 12.35
CA LYS A 118 14.43 24.52 13.25
C LYS A 118 12.97 24.48 13.71
N SER A 119 12.17 23.53 13.23
CA SER A 119 10.76 23.41 13.61
C SER A 119 10.63 22.99 15.07
N LYS A 120 9.65 23.57 15.79
CA LYS A 120 9.30 23.19 17.17
C LYS A 120 8.78 21.75 17.31
N PHE A 121 8.40 21.16 16.17
CA PHE A 121 7.81 19.82 16.07
C PHE A 121 8.80 18.77 15.56
N CYS A 122 10.07 19.16 15.34
CA CYS A 122 11.13 18.21 15.02
C CYS A 122 11.62 17.60 16.34
N ALA A 123 11.52 16.29 16.50
CA ALA A 123 12.21 15.58 17.57
C ALA A 123 13.73 15.72 17.35
N GLN A 124 14.46 16.12 18.40
CA GLN A 124 15.93 16.32 18.40
C GLN A 124 16.64 15.18 19.10
#